data_AF-A0A3L7A2C8-F1
#
_entry.id   AF-A0A3L7A2C8-F1
#
_cell.length_a   1.000
_cell.length_b   1.000
_cell.length_c   1.000
_cell.angle_alpha   90.00
_cell.angle_beta   90.00
_cell.angle_gamma   90.00
#
_symmetry.space_group_name_H-M   'P 1'
#
loop_
_entity.id
_entity.type
_entity.pdbx_description
1 polymer ?
#
loop_
_entity_poly.entity_id
_entity_poly.type
_entity_poly.pdbx_seq_one_letter_code
_entity_poly.pdbx_strand_id
1 'polypeptide(L)'
;MKIKLDRPRLAWYVATKKLSQLPKIIKERTPQIISDEICRPAQGDVFAIVVKYVKFGLSADFLALLDSLSAASVNTIVVCNGAPDAQMKALLAAKVHRIIVRRNIGRDFGAYRAATLHLHAQGFRPARVIYLNDSVYYLAGPALDDFTRKLAASPYDVVGALENHAHSHHLGSYALSLSGAAFADSKILRFWQRYRPYDLRPYVIKKGELRLSNTLRRCGYRFDTVYGAEKLADRLAAMSLAEIVDHMRYLPRHFQITGMVPALGSAASLASLFTDGDDDGGSNTRTPPAPRLPLGADARPEAALVKATLIDAIMRAVTTHSQIHEGFGLFHRLLDCPLVKKDLLQRDIFTEHQMVAILDRMPKDESATVLRELINRGRPTYVRGKARFMMDHGLI
;
A
#
# COMPACT_ATOMS: atom_id res chain seq x y z
N MET A 1 11.29 28.30 7.26
CA MET A 1 11.11 28.64 8.70
C MET A 1 10.14 27.72 9.46
N LYS A 2 9.03 27.22 8.87
CA LYS A 2 8.09 26.27 9.53
C LYS A 2 8.69 24.92 9.95
N ILE A 3 9.58 24.33 9.14
CA ILE A 3 10.16 22.99 9.36
C ILE A 3 11.02 22.90 10.66
N LYS A 4 11.64 24.00 11.10
CA LYS A 4 12.52 23.99 12.30
C LYS A 4 11.74 24.03 13.63
N LEU A 5 10.55 24.64 13.68
CA LEU A 5 9.72 24.70 14.90
C LEU A 5 8.85 23.46 15.12
N ASP A 6 8.56 22.68 14.08
CA ASP A 6 7.68 21.52 14.19
C ASP A 6 8.37 20.27 14.75
N ARG A 7 9.69 20.13 14.59
CA ARG A 7 10.47 19.01 15.13
C ARG A 7 10.36 18.82 16.65
N PRO A 8 10.56 19.86 17.49
CA PRO A 8 10.41 19.70 18.95
C PRO A 8 8.96 19.41 19.34
N ARG A 9 7.97 20.03 18.67
CA ARG A 9 6.54 19.77 18.89
C ARG A 9 6.16 18.33 18.55
N LEU A 10 6.66 17.80 17.44
CA LEU A 10 6.50 16.40 17.05
C LEU A 10 7.15 15.46 18.05
N ALA A 11 8.38 15.73 18.47
CA ALA A 11 9.08 14.91 19.45
C ALA A 11 8.31 14.86 20.78
N TRP A 12 7.82 16.02 21.26
CA TRP A 12 7.00 16.12 22.44
C TRP A 12 5.67 15.38 22.30
N TYR A 13 4.98 15.51 21.17
CA TYR A 13 3.75 14.76 20.88
C TYR A 13 3.98 13.25 20.91
N VAL A 14 5.06 12.79 20.27
CA VAL A 14 5.41 11.36 20.23
C VAL A 14 5.75 10.84 21.63
N ALA A 15 6.51 11.61 22.42
CA ALA A 15 6.87 11.23 23.78
C ALA A 15 5.65 11.15 24.70
N THR A 16 4.79 12.17 24.70
CA THR A 16 3.55 12.21 25.50
C THR A 16 2.58 11.09 25.10
N LYS A 17 2.42 10.83 23.79
CA LYS A 17 1.64 9.68 23.31
C LYS A 17 2.21 8.33 23.78
N LYS A 18 3.53 8.15 23.74
CA LYS A 18 4.14 6.92 24.26
C LYS A 18 3.95 6.76 25.76
N LEU A 19 4.10 7.83 26.55
CA LEU A 19 3.90 7.81 28.00
C LEU A 19 2.46 7.43 28.35
N SER A 20 1.47 8.08 27.73
CA SER A 20 0.04 7.75 27.92
C SER A 20 -0.32 6.32 27.50
N GLN A 21 0.34 5.77 26.48
CA GLN A 21 0.10 4.39 26.03
C GLN A 21 0.88 3.35 26.84
N LEU A 22 1.98 3.73 27.52
CA LEU A 22 2.92 2.82 28.17
C LEU A 22 2.27 1.81 29.12
N PRO A 23 1.30 2.17 29.99
CA PRO A 23 0.65 1.19 30.87
C PRO A 23 -0.05 0.07 30.09
N LYS A 24 -0.72 0.43 28.98
CA LYS A 24 -1.38 -0.54 28.08
C LYS A 24 -0.34 -1.42 27.38
N ILE A 25 0.76 -0.84 26.91
CA ILE A 25 1.85 -1.57 26.26
C ILE A 25 2.54 -2.57 27.20
N ILE A 26 2.70 -2.22 28.47
CA ILE A 26 3.26 -3.13 29.48
C ILE A 26 2.33 -4.33 29.70
N LYS A 27 1.01 -4.09 29.82
CA LYS A 27 0.01 -5.17 29.91
C LYS A 27 -0.04 -6.05 28.66
N GLU A 28 0.23 -5.47 27.48
CA GLU A 28 0.27 -6.18 26.19
C GLU A 28 1.60 -6.89 25.89
N ARG A 29 2.52 -7.01 26.88
CA ARG A 29 3.75 -7.81 26.71
C ARG A 29 3.43 -9.23 26.26
N THR A 30 2.41 -9.84 26.86
CA THR A 30 1.74 -11.02 26.34
C THR A 30 0.43 -10.55 25.70
N PRO A 31 0.20 -10.78 24.40
CA PRO A 31 -1.03 -10.37 23.74
C PRO A 31 -2.26 -10.94 24.45
N GLN A 32 -3.25 -10.10 24.73
CA GLN A 32 -4.51 -10.54 25.34
C GLN A 32 -5.53 -10.84 24.24
N ILE A 33 -5.73 -12.13 23.99
CA ILE A 33 -6.81 -12.64 23.13
C ILE A 33 -8.09 -12.72 23.97
N ILE A 34 -9.16 -12.08 23.49
CA ILE A 34 -10.47 -12.05 24.15
C ILE A 34 -11.24 -13.32 23.83
N SER A 35 -11.27 -13.71 22.56
CA SER A 35 -11.87 -14.95 22.11
C SER A 35 -11.13 -15.48 20.89
N ASP A 36 -11.24 -16.78 20.70
CA ASP A 36 -10.54 -17.52 19.67
C ASP A 36 -11.41 -18.71 19.26
N GLU A 37 -11.96 -18.66 18.05
CA GLU A 37 -12.97 -19.60 17.58
C GLU A 37 -12.57 -20.15 16.21
N ILE A 38 -12.43 -21.47 16.13
CA ILE A 38 -12.26 -22.17 14.86
C ILE A 38 -13.65 -22.43 14.29
N CYS A 39 -13.97 -21.79 13.17
CA CYS A 39 -15.28 -21.85 12.54
C CYS A 39 -15.37 -22.98 11.51
N ARG A 40 -14.25 -23.31 10.85
CA ARG A 40 -14.16 -24.32 9.80
C ARG A 40 -12.86 -25.10 9.93
N PRO A 41 -12.81 -26.39 9.57
CA PRO A 41 -11.53 -27.12 9.51
C PRO A 41 -10.59 -26.46 8.49
N ALA A 42 -9.29 -26.47 8.80
CA ALA A 42 -8.28 -26.00 7.84
C ALA A 42 -8.15 -26.99 6.67
N GLN A 43 -7.93 -26.47 5.48
CA GLN A 43 -7.67 -27.23 4.26
C GLN A 43 -6.29 -26.82 3.73
N GLY A 44 -5.30 -27.71 3.87
CA GLY A 44 -3.90 -27.42 3.53
C GLY A 44 -3.18 -26.49 4.51
N ASP A 45 -1.96 -26.09 4.15
CA ASP A 45 -1.01 -25.47 5.08
C ASP A 45 -0.70 -23.99 4.80
N VAL A 46 -1.49 -23.35 3.94
CA VAL A 46 -1.37 -21.92 3.64
C VAL A 46 -2.45 -21.17 4.43
N PHE A 47 -2.03 -20.13 5.17
CA PHE A 47 -2.93 -19.37 6.03
C PHE A 47 -2.78 -17.87 5.79
N ALA A 48 -3.87 -17.12 5.98
CA ALA A 48 -3.85 -15.66 5.95
C ALA A 48 -4.32 -15.09 7.30
N ILE A 49 -3.50 -14.26 7.94
CA ILE A 49 -3.87 -13.42 9.07
C ILE A 49 -4.40 -12.09 8.52
N VAL A 50 -5.72 -11.93 8.54
CA VAL A 50 -6.40 -10.75 8.00
C VAL A 50 -6.93 -9.89 9.14
N VAL A 51 -6.36 -8.69 9.30
CA VAL A 51 -6.76 -7.78 10.38
C VAL A 51 -7.95 -6.94 9.96
N LYS A 52 -8.95 -6.87 10.84
CA LYS A 52 -10.15 -6.07 10.65
C LYS A 52 -10.43 -5.17 11.84
N TYR A 53 -10.61 -3.87 11.60
CA TYR A 53 -11.14 -2.98 12.63
C TYR A 53 -12.66 -3.03 12.63
N VAL A 54 -13.24 -3.56 13.70
CA VAL A 54 -14.67 -3.86 13.79
C VAL A 54 -15.55 -2.62 13.56
N LYS A 55 -15.11 -1.43 13.98
CA LYS A 55 -15.90 -0.20 13.82
C LYS A 55 -16.19 0.18 12.37
N PHE A 56 -15.42 -0.35 11.42
CA PHE A 56 -15.65 -0.11 10.00
C PHE A 56 -16.63 -1.11 9.36
N GLY A 57 -17.21 -2.04 10.13
CA GLY A 57 -18.14 -3.06 9.61
C GLY A 57 -17.51 -3.96 8.54
N LEU A 58 -18.27 -4.87 7.95
CA LEU A 58 -17.81 -5.69 6.81
C LEU A 58 -18.23 -5.04 5.50
N SER A 59 -17.25 -4.48 4.77
CA SER A 59 -17.47 -3.92 3.45
C SER A 59 -17.37 -5.00 2.37
N ALA A 60 -18.00 -4.76 1.22
CA ALA A 60 -18.01 -5.70 0.10
C ALA A 60 -16.59 -6.07 -0.38
N ASP A 61 -15.65 -5.11 -0.41
CA ASP A 61 -14.24 -5.36 -0.75
C ASP A 61 -13.56 -6.34 0.23
N PHE A 62 -13.90 -6.24 1.52
CA PHE A 62 -13.34 -7.14 2.52
C PHE A 62 -13.88 -8.55 2.34
N LEU A 63 -15.17 -8.71 2.03
CA LEU A 63 -15.76 -10.02 1.73
C LEU A 63 -15.18 -10.61 0.44
N ALA A 64 -14.99 -9.80 -0.60
CA ALA A 64 -14.34 -10.22 -1.85
C ALA A 64 -12.90 -10.73 -1.61
N LEU A 65 -12.15 -10.09 -0.71
CA LEU A 65 -10.84 -10.61 -0.29
C LEU A 65 -10.95 -12.01 0.35
N LEU A 66 -11.91 -12.22 1.27
CA LEU A 66 -12.08 -13.52 1.92
C LEU A 66 -12.44 -14.60 0.89
N ASP A 67 -13.30 -14.27 -0.07
CA ASP A 67 -13.70 -15.18 -1.13
C ASP A 67 -12.53 -15.52 -2.06
N SER A 68 -11.73 -14.52 -2.43
CA SER A 68 -10.52 -14.69 -3.24
C SER A 68 -9.45 -15.55 -2.54
N LEU A 69 -9.23 -15.33 -1.23
CA LEU A 69 -8.33 -16.16 -0.42
C LEU A 69 -8.82 -17.62 -0.35
N SER A 70 -10.13 -17.82 -0.15
CA SER A 70 -10.72 -19.16 -0.15
C SER A 70 -10.55 -19.86 -1.50
N ALA A 71 -10.75 -19.14 -2.61
CA ALA A 71 -10.55 -19.66 -3.97
C ALA A 71 -9.08 -20.03 -4.25
N ALA A 72 -8.14 -19.33 -3.61
CA ALA A 72 -6.70 -19.65 -3.64
C ALA A 72 -6.29 -20.74 -2.62
N SER A 73 -7.25 -21.47 -2.03
CA SER A 73 -7.02 -22.50 -1.00
C SER A 73 -6.25 -21.99 0.23
N VAL A 74 -6.51 -20.74 0.64
CA VAL A 74 -5.90 -20.12 1.81
C VAL A 74 -6.86 -20.13 3.01
N ASN A 75 -6.40 -20.70 4.12
CA ASN A 75 -7.13 -20.73 5.38
C ASN A 75 -7.10 -19.36 6.05
N THR A 76 -8.23 -18.66 6.03
CA THR A 76 -8.28 -17.29 6.56
C THR A 76 -8.52 -17.27 8.08
N ILE A 77 -7.62 -16.60 8.80
CA ILE A 77 -7.70 -16.26 10.22
C ILE A 77 -7.98 -14.76 10.32
N VAL A 78 -9.22 -14.39 10.65
CA VAL A 78 -9.59 -12.98 10.82
C VAL A 78 -9.27 -12.53 12.25
N VAL A 79 -8.47 -11.47 12.37
CA VAL A 79 -8.14 -10.85 13.66
C VAL A 79 -8.96 -9.57 13.82
N CYS A 80 -10.00 -9.65 14.63
CA CYS A 80 -10.88 -8.54 14.95
C CYS A 80 -10.26 -7.65 16.03
N ASN A 81 -9.95 -6.40 15.67
CA ASN A 81 -9.61 -5.34 16.60
C ASN A 81 -10.91 -4.75 17.17
N GLY A 82 -11.32 -5.20 18.35
CA GLY A 82 -12.63 -4.92 18.96
C GLY A 82 -13.57 -6.11 18.85
N ALA A 83 -14.64 -6.10 19.65
CA ALA A 83 -15.63 -7.17 19.67
C ALA A 83 -16.63 -6.99 18.51
N PRO A 84 -16.71 -7.93 17.54
CA PRO A 84 -17.74 -7.90 16.50
C PRO A 84 -19.13 -8.15 17.09
N ASP A 85 -20.16 -7.58 16.47
CA ASP A 85 -21.54 -7.94 16.78
C ASP A 85 -21.89 -9.35 16.24
N ALA A 86 -23.07 -9.85 16.59
CA ALA A 86 -23.51 -11.20 16.22
C ALA A 86 -23.62 -11.39 14.69
N GLN A 87 -24.04 -10.35 13.96
CA GLN A 87 -24.22 -10.42 12.51
C GLN A 87 -22.87 -10.51 11.80
N MET A 88 -21.92 -9.63 12.15
CA MET A 88 -20.55 -9.65 11.66
C MET A 88 -19.88 -10.98 11.99
N LYS A 89 -20.06 -11.49 13.21
CA LYS A 89 -19.49 -12.77 13.63
C LYS A 89 -20.05 -13.93 12.79
N ALA A 90 -21.37 -13.99 12.58
CA ALA A 90 -22.00 -15.03 11.77
C ALA A 90 -21.52 -15.00 10.31
N LEU A 91 -21.43 -13.82 9.71
CA LEU A 91 -20.92 -13.65 8.34
C LEU A 91 -19.46 -14.11 8.21
N LEU A 92 -18.61 -13.79 9.18
CA LEU A 92 -17.23 -14.25 9.20
C LEU A 92 -17.13 -15.77 9.37
N ALA A 93 -17.87 -16.34 10.32
CA ALA A 93 -17.86 -17.78 10.59
C ALA A 93 -18.30 -18.61 9.38
N ALA A 94 -19.18 -18.04 8.55
CA ALA A 94 -19.62 -18.62 7.29
C ALA A 94 -18.61 -18.49 6.13
N LYS A 95 -17.43 -17.92 6.34
CA LYS A 95 -16.42 -17.75 5.26
C LYS A 95 -15.01 -18.17 5.67
N VAL A 96 -14.66 -18.07 6.95
CA VAL A 96 -13.26 -18.13 7.38
C VAL A 96 -12.96 -19.37 8.21
N HIS A 97 -11.69 -19.76 8.26
CA HIS A 97 -11.21 -20.86 9.10
C HIS A 97 -11.35 -20.51 10.58
N ARG A 98 -10.98 -19.30 10.97
CA ARG A 98 -10.84 -18.93 12.38
C ARG A 98 -11.05 -17.43 12.63
N ILE A 99 -11.65 -17.10 13.76
CA ILE A 99 -11.85 -15.72 14.22
C ILE A 99 -11.14 -15.52 15.55
N ILE A 100 -10.25 -14.55 15.61
CA ILE A 100 -9.53 -14.14 16.82
C ILE A 100 -9.96 -12.73 17.18
N VAL A 101 -10.47 -12.52 18.39
CA VAL A 101 -10.90 -11.20 18.87
C VAL A 101 -9.88 -10.68 19.87
N ARG A 102 -9.48 -9.41 19.73
CA ARG A 102 -8.56 -8.75 20.65
C ARG A 102 -8.94 -7.29 20.88
N ARG A 103 -8.29 -6.66 21.85
CA ARG A 103 -8.41 -5.20 22.05
C ARG A 103 -7.75 -4.45 20.89
N ASN A 104 -8.33 -3.31 20.49
CA ASN A 104 -7.74 -2.44 19.47
C ASN A 104 -6.51 -1.68 20.00
N ILE A 105 -5.36 -2.34 20.09
CA ILE A 105 -4.09 -1.76 20.54
C ILE A 105 -3.00 -1.98 19.48
N GLY A 106 -2.32 -0.90 19.08
CA GLY A 106 -1.13 -0.94 18.23
C GLY A 106 -1.35 -1.17 16.75
N ARG A 107 -2.54 -0.81 16.25
CA ARG A 107 -2.90 -0.90 14.82
C ARG A 107 -2.75 -2.32 14.30
N ASP A 108 -2.60 -2.46 12.99
CA ASP A 108 -2.49 -3.73 12.29
C ASP A 108 -1.27 -4.53 12.75
N PHE A 109 -0.14 -3.85 12.96
CA PHE A 109 1.09 -4.47 13.44
C PHE A 109 0.95 -5.08 14.85
N GLY A 110 0.14 -4.47 15.72
CA GLY A 110 -0.20 -5.03 17.02
C GLY A 110 -1.07 -6.29 16.90
N ALA A 111 -1.99 -6.31 15.94
CA ALA A 111 -2.81 -7.48 15.65
C ALA A 111 -2.01 -8.62 15.01
N TYR A 112 -1.12 -8.34 14.05
CA TYR A 112 -0.18 -9.32 13.50
C TYR A 112 0.70 -9.92 14.58
N ARG A 113 1.28 -9.10 15.46
CA ARG A 113 2.05 -9.57 16.61
C ARG A 113 1.21 -10.51 17.48
N ALA A 114 0.00 -10.08 17.84
CA ALA A 114 -0.87 -10.84 18.72
C ALA A 114 -1.20 -12.22 18.15
N ALA A 115 -1.68 -12.26 16.92
CA ALA A 115 -1.99 -13.52 16.24
C ALA A 115 -0.75 -14.39 16.06
N THR A 116 0.38 -13.82 15.63
CA THR A 116 1.62 -14.58 15.42
C THR A 116 2.09 -15.27 16.70
N LEU A 117 2.16 -14.53 17.81
CA LEU A 117 2.61 -15.09 19.09
C LEU A 117 1.62 -16.11 19.65
N HIS A 118 0.32 -15.83 19.52
CA HIS A 118 -0.75 -16.73 19.96
C HIS A 118 -0.73 -18.06 19.19
N LEU A 119 -0.64 -18.00 17.86
CA LEU A 119 -0.57 -19.19 17.01
C LEU A 119 0.72 -19.98 17.26
N HIS A 120 1.86 -19.30 17.42
CA HIS A 120 3.13 -19.97 17.77
C HIS A 120 3.06 -20.73 19.09
N ALA A 121 2.39 -20.17 20.09
CA ALA A 121 2.19 -20.82 21.39
C ALA A 121 1.33 -22.09 21.29
N GLN A 122 0.52 -22.22 20.24
CA GLN A 122 -0.30 -23.40 19.93
C GLN A 122 0.42 -24.41 19.01
N GLY A 123 1.72 -24.22 18.73
CA GLY A 123 2.47 -25.11 17.86
C GLY A 123 2.17 -24.95 16.37
N PHE A 124 1.56 -23.83 15.96
CA PHE A 124 1.21 -23.56 14.56
C PHE A 124 2.45 -23.53 13.65
N ARG A 125 2.48 -24.38 12.62
CA ARG A 125 3.60 -24.55 11.67
C ARG A 125 3.08 -24.63 10.23
N PRO A 126 2.62 -23.51 9.65
CA PRO A 126 2.12 -23.47 8.28
C PRO A 126 3.26 -23.52 7.26
N ALA A 127 2.96 -23.94 6.03
CA ALA A 127 3.86 -23.83 4.89
C ALA A 127 4.06 -22.36 4.46
N ARG A 128 3.06 -21.50 4.70
CA ARG A 128 3.11 -20.07 4.40
C ARG A 128 2.07 -19.27 5.18
N VAL A 129 2.43 -18.05 5.58
CA VAL A 129 1.53 -17.09 6.25
C VAL A 129 1.48 -15.78 5.50
N ILE A 130 0.27 -15.36 5.14
CA ILE A 130 0.00 -14.06 4.52
C ILE A 130 -0.57 -13.12 5.59
N TYR A 131 -0.02 -11.92 5.70
CA TYR A 131 -0.52 -10.84 6.55
C TYR A 131 -1.23 -9.81 5.67
N LEU A 132 -2.50 -9.55 5.97
CA LEU A 132 -3.35 -8.59 5.25
C LEU A 132 -4.08 -7.70 6.26
N ASN A 133 -4.41 -6.47 5.88
CA ASN A 133 -5.24 -5.60 6.71
C ASN A 133 -6.26 -4.80 5.90
N ASP A 134 -7.17 -4.12 6.60
CA ASP A 134 -8.26 -3.36 6.01
C ASP A 134 -7.91 -1.89 5.70
N SER A 135 -6.62 -1.55 5.65
CA SER A 135 -6.12 -0.21 5.34
C SER A 135 -6.04 0.13 3.85
N VAL A 136 -6.39 -0.83 3.00
CA VAL A 136 -6.55 -0.74 1.53
C VAL A 136 -7.93 -1.30 1.16
N TYR A 137 -8.49 -0.87 0.03
CA TYR A 137 -9.59 -1.55 -0.63
C TYR A 137 -9.03 -2.67 -1.51
N TYR A 138 -9.74 -3.78 -1.54
CA TYR A 138 -9.49 -4.92 -2.42
C TYR A 138 -10.55 -4.94 -3.52
N LEU A 139 -10.17 -4.50 -4.73
CA LEU A 139 -11.09 -4.43 -5.86
C LEU A 139 -11.42 -5.85 -6.32
N ALA A 140 -12.70 -6.23 -6.28
CA ALA A 140 -13.14 -7.55 -6.67
C ALA A 140 -12.83 -7.84 -8.16
N GLY A 141 -12.60 -9.11 -8.49
CA GLY A 141 -12.40 -9.57 -9.86
C GLY A 141 -11.07 -10.30 -10.08
N PRO A 142 -10.76 -10.65 -11.34
CA PRO A 142 -9.65 -11.55 -11.67
C PRO A 142 -8.27 -11.08 -11.18
N ALA A 143 -8.06 -9.77 -11.12
CA ALA A 143 -6.83 -9.17 -10.60
C ALA A 143 -6.61 -9.44 -9.11
N LEU A 144 -7.68 -9.47 -8.30
CA LEU A 144 -7.60 -9.83 -6.89
C LEU A 144 -7.30 -11.31 -6.70
N ASP A 145 -7.92 -12.16 -7.52
CA ASP A 145 -7.65 -13.61 -7.51
C ASP A 145 -6.21 -13.91 -7.92
N ASP A 146 -5.68 -13.18 -8.89
CA ASP A 146 -4.27 -13.28 -9.25
C ASP A 146 -3.34 -12.80 -8.15
N PHE A 147 -3.69 -11.68 -7.50
CA PHE A 147 -2.94 -11.16 -6.38
C PHE A 147 -2.87 -12.14 -5.19
N THR A 148 -4.00 -12.72 -4.79
CA THR A 148 -4.05 -13.68 -3.67
C THR A 148 -3.30 -14.97 -4.02
N ARG A 149 -3.44 -15.50 -5.25
CA ARG A 149 -2.64 -16.64 -5.73
C ARG A 149 -1.15 -16.35 -5.70
N LYS A 150 -0.71 -15.19 -6.20
CA LYS A 150 0.72 -14.80 -6.18
C LYS A 150 1.28 -14.72 -4.76
N LEU A 151 0.50 -14.26 -3.79
CA LEU A 151 0.91 -14.26 -2.38
C LEU A 151 0.95 -15.68 -1.78
N ALA A 152 0.03 -16.56 -2.17
CA ALA A 152 -0.12 -17.91 -1.63
C ALA A 152 0.87 -18.93 -2.21
N ALA A 153 1.22 -18.80 -3.50
CA ALA A 153 2.00 -19.80 -4.23
C ALA A 153 3.42 -19.34 -4.60
N SER A 154 3.91 -18.22 -4.03
CA SER A 154 5.23 -17.70 -4.40
C SER A 154 6.39 -18.63 -3.98
N PRO A 155 7.41 -18.80 -4.85
CA PRO A 155 8.63 -19.50 -4.51
C PRO A 155 9.59 -18.69 -3.61
N TYR A 156 9.33 -17.40 -3.42
CA TYR A 156 10.14 -16.53 -2.57
C TYR A 156 9.74 -16.67 -1.10
N ASP A 157 10.71 -16.46 -0.20
CA ASP A 157 10.47 -16.55 1.24
C ASP A 157 9.64 -15.40 1.76
N VAL A 158 9.81 -14.21 1.18
CA VAL A 158 9.15 -12.98 1.59
C VAL A 158 8.57 -12.28 0.36
N VAL A 159 7.26 -12.04 0.34
CA VAL A 159 6.61 -11.33 -0.76
C VAL A 159 5.77 -10.17 -0.23
N GLY A 160 6.02 -8.96 -0.69
CA GLY A 160 5.14 -7.82 -0.43
C GLY A 160 4.23 -7.55 -1.62
N ALA A 161 3.10 -6.86 -1.41
CA ALA A 161 2.34 -6.35 -2.55
C ALA A 161 3.12 -5.27 -3.31
N LEU A 162 3.58 -4.24 -2.60
CA LEU A 162 4.49 -3.21 -3.10
C LEU A 162 5.57 -2.91 -2.06
N GLU A 163 6.62 -2.23 -2.50
CA GLU A 163 7.73 -1.77 -1.67
C GLU A 163 7.60 -0.27 -1.36
N ASN A 164 8.45 0.21 -0.46
CA ASN A 164 8.47 1.60 -0.01
C ASN A 164 9.92 2.07 0.15
N HIS A 165 10.22 3.22 -0.44
CA HIS A 165 11.57 3.80 -0.52
C HIS A 165 11.72 5.09 0.29
N ALA A 166 10.63 5.62 0.89
CA ALA A 166 10.58 6.92 1.57
C ALA A 166 11.54 7.11 2.77
N HIS A 167 12.03 6.02 3.37
CA HIS A 167 12.96 6.05 4.51
C HIS A 167 14.16 5.16 4.26
N SER A 168 13.90 3.92 3.86
CA SER A 168 14.82 2.98 3.24
C SER A 168 13.97 1.89 2.61
N HIS A 169 14.48 1.19 1.60
CA HIS A 169 13.74 0.11 0.94
C HIS A 169 13.18 -0.93 1.95
N HIS A 170 11.85 -1.03 2.04
CA HIS A 170 11.12 -2.02 2.88
C HIS A 170 9.77 -2.40 2.25
N LEU A 171 9.18 -3.51 2.69
CA LEU A 171 7.86 -3.94 2.24
C LEU A 171 6.75 -3.28 3.07
N GLY A 172 5.66 -2.87 2.42
CA GLY A 172 4.48 -2.35 3.11
C GLY A 172 3.74 -3.45 3.89
N SER A 173 3.29 -3.14 5.11
CA SER A 173 2.66 -4.16 5.98
C SER A 173 1.18 -4.45 5.71
N TYR A 174 0.59 -3.82 4.70
CA TYR A 174 -0.80 -4.06 4.31
C TYR A 174 -1.00 -5.37 3.54
N ALA A 175 0.07 -5.92 2.95
CA ALA A 175 0.07 -7.22 2.30
C ALA A 175 1.50 -7.79 2.26
N LEU A 176 1.76 -8.81 3.09
CA LEU A 176 3.07 -9.44 3.25
C LEU A 176 2.91 -10.95 3.41
N SER A 177 3.55 -11.75 2.57
CA SER A 177 3.58 -13.22 2.65
C SER A 177 4.95 -13.71 3.11
N LEU A 178 4.97 -14.63 4.06
CA LEU A 178 6.18 -15.27 4.60
C LEU A 178 6.11 -16.78 4.40
N SER A 179 7.20 -17.41 3.95
CA SER A 179 7.33 -18.86 3.95
C SER A 179 7.27 -19.40 5.38
N GLY A 180 6.91 -20.69 5.51
CA GLY A 180 6.86 -21.37 6.81
C GLY A 180 8.19 -21.30 7.54
N ALA A 181 9.31 -21.39 6.82
CA ALA A 181 10.65 -21.22 7.36
C ALA A 181 10.85 -19.82 7.96
N ALA A 182 10.54 -18.75 7.21
CA ALA A 182 10.65 -17.38 7.70
C ALA A 182 9.69 -17.09 8.87
N PHE A 183 8.48 -17.66 8.86
CA PHE A 183 7.51 -17.54 9.94
C PHE A 183 7.96 -18.26 11.23
N ALA A 184 8.61 -19.41 11.10
CA ALA A 184 9.09 -20.22 12.22
C ALA A 184 10.47 -19.79 12.77
N ASP A 185 11.19 -18.94 12.04
CA ASP A 185 12.52 -18.47 12.40
C ASP A 185 12.54 -17.81 13.79
N SER A 186 13.42 -18.29 14.66
CA SER A 186 13.57 -17.79 16.04
C SER A 186 13.91 -16.29 16.12
N LYS A 187 14.61 -15.73 15.13
CA LYS A 187 14.94 -14.30 15.04
C LYS A 187 13.70 -13.47 14.70
N ILE A 188 12.82 -13.99 13.83
CA ILE A 188 11.55 -13.37 13.48
C ILE A 188 10.56 -13.46 14.64
N LEU A 189 10.48 -14.61 15.31
CA LEU A 189 9.68 -14.76 16.53
C LEU A 189 10.15 -13.79 17.63
N ARG A 190 11.47 -13.66 17.83
CA ARG A 190 12.06 -12.71 18.78
C ARG A 190 11.77 -11.26 18.42
N PHE A 191 11.69 -10.93 17.12
CA PHE A 191 11.24 -9.62 16.67
C PHE A 191 9.81 -9.34 17.17
N TRP A 192 8.87 -10.26 16.95
CA TRP A 192 7.49 -10.11 17.40
C TRP A 192 7.39 -10.02 18.93
N GLN A 193 8.09 -10.87 19.66
CA GLN A 193 8.13 -10.83 21.13
C GLN A 193 8.56 -9.45 21.66
N ARG A 194 9.54 -8.83 21.01
CA ARG A 194 10.13 -7.53 21.42
C ARG A 194 9.42 -6.31 20.86
N TYR A 195 8.57 -6.46 19.85
CA TYR A 195 7.83 -5.35 19.26
C TYR A 195 6.84 -4.75 20.28
N ARG A 196 6.87 -3.42 20.45
CA ARG A 196 5.97 -2.72 21.36
C ARG A 196 4.85 -2.06 20.54
N PRO A 197 3.58 -2.48 20.69
CA PRO A 197 2.49 -2.08 19.80
C PRO A 197 1.96 -0.66 20.08
N TYR A 198 2.82 0.36 19.98
CA TYR A 198 2.38 1.77 20.09
C TYR A 198 1.51 2.15 18.89
N ASP A 199 0.43 2.89 19.16
CA ASP A 199 -0.46 3.43 18.13
C ASP A 199 0.10 4.77 17.64
N LEU A 200 1.18 4.68 16.87
CA LEU A 200 1.86 5.79 16.21
C LEU A 200 2.38 5.28 14.86
N ARG A 201 1.85 5.79 13.75
CA ARG A 201 2.23 5.33 12.40
C ARG A 201 3.75 5.43 12.13
N PRO A 202 4.46 6.53 12.44
CA PRO A 202 5.93 6.57 12.28
C PRO A 202 6.67 5.52 13.12
N TYR A 203 6.10 5.14 14.27
CA TYR A 203 6.66 4.07 15.09
C TYR A 203 6.46 2.70 14.42
N VAL A 204 5.25 2.43 13.90
CA VAL A 204 4.95 1.19 13.16
C VAL A 204 5.86 1.05 11.94
N ILE A 205 6.06 2.12 11.17
CA ILE A 205 6.96 2.09 10.01
C ILE A 205 8.40 1.80 10.46
N LYS A 206 8.94 2.61 11.39
CA LYS A 206 10.36 2.52 11.81
C LYS A 206 10.72 1.27 12.63
N LYS A 207 9.87 0.90 13.58
CA LYS A 207 10.13 -0.20 14.53
C LYS A 207 9.39 -1.49 14.17
N GLY A 208 8.39 -1.41 13.30
CA GLY A 208 7.69 -2.53 12.69
C GLY A 208 8.27 -2.83 11.30
N GLU A 209 7.71 -2.24 10.26
CA GLU A 209 7.95 -2.58 8.83
C GLU A 209 9.43 -2.62 8.45
N LEU A 210 10.16 -1.53 8.73
CA LEU A 210 11.59 -1.39 8.43
C LEU A 210 12.43 -2.41 9.19
N ARG A 211 12.14 -2.63 10.47
CA ARG A 211 12.90 -3.55 11.31
C ARG A 211 12.60 -5.00 10.96
N LEU A 212 11.35 -5.33 10.64
CA LEU A 212 10.96 -6.67 10.17
C LEU A 212 11.68 -6.99 8.86
N SER A 213 11.58 -6.11 7.87
CA SER A 213 12.25 -6.27 6.57
C SER A 213 13.77 -6.46 6.73
N ASN A 214 14.41 -5.62 7.55
CA ASN A 214 15.84 -5.75 7.84
C ASN A 214 16.20 -7.05 8.58
N THR A 215 15.33 -7.54 9.47
CA THR A 215 15.57 -8.79 10.19
C THR A 215 15.49 -9.97 9.22
N LEU A 216 14.47 -10.00 8.36
CA LEU A 216 14.30 -11.01 7.31
C LEU A 216 15.50 -11.03 6.34
N ARG A 217 15.96 -9.87 5.84
CA ARG A 217 17.15 -9.78 4.98
C ARG A 217 18.41 -10.32 5.66
N ARG A 218 18.64 -9.99 6.93
CA ARG A 218 19.78 -10.51 7.71
C ARG A 218 19.72 -12.02 7.97
N CYS A 219 18.56 -12.64 7.81
CA CYS A 219 18.43 -14.09 7.89
C CYS A 219 18.68 -14.78 6.54
N GLY A 220 18.92 -14.02 5.46
CA GLY A 220 19.23 -14.57 4.13
C GLY A 220 18.00 -14.96 3.30
N TYR A 221 16.80 -14.59 3.74
CA TYR A 221 15.57 -14.91 3.01
C TYR A 221 15.46 -14.13 1.70
N ARG A 222 14.90 -14.77 0.67
CA ARG A 222 14.70 -14.17 -0.66
C ARG A 222 13.42 -13.34 -0.70
N PHE A 223 13.48 -12.18 -1.35
CA PHE A 223 12.38 -11.22 -1.44
C PHE A 223 11.85 -11.12 -2.86
N ASP A 224 10.54 -10.89 -2.98
CA ASP A 224 9.89 -10.40 -4.21
C ASP A 224 8.79 -9.40 -3.84
N THR A 225 8.29 -8.67 -4.83
CA THR A 225 7.12 -7.80 -4.72
C THR A 225 6.15 -8.09 -5.85
N VAL A 226 4.83 -8.11 -5.59
CA VAL A 226 3.87 -8.38 -6.67
C VAL A 226 3.89 -7.26 -7.73
N TYR A 227 3.94 -5.99 -7.30
CA TYR A 227 3.90 -4.80 -8.15
C TYR A 227 5.06 -3.83 -7.82
N GLY A 228 6.32 -4.30 -7.86
CA GLY A 228 7.50 -3.49 -7.52
C GLY A 228 7.91 -2.45 -8.57
N ALA A 229 8.87 -1.58 -8.23
CA ALA A 229 9.42 -0.59 -9.16
C ALA A 229 10.05 -1.23 -10.40
N GLU A 230 10.77 -2.33 -10.22
CA GLU A 230 11.41 -3.07 -11.32
C GLU A 230 10.37 -3.50 -12.37
N LYS A 231 9.29 -4.16 -11.94
CA LYS A 231 8.20 -4.64 -12.81
C LYS A 231 7.51 -3.47 -13.53
N LEU A 232 7.39 -2.32 -12.89
CA LEU A 232 6.86 -1.11 -13.52
C LEU A 232 7.85 -0.55 -14.56
N ALA A 233 9.14 -0.49 -14.23
CA ALA A 233 10.18 -0.02 -15.14
C ALA A 233 10.27 -0.91 -16.39
N ASP A 234 10.23 -2.23 -16.24
CA ASP A 234 10.20 -3.19 -17.35
C ASP A 234 8.97 -2.97 -18.24
N ARG A 235 7.80 -2.77 -17.62
CA ARG A 235 6.57 -2.53 -18.37
C ARG A 235 6.64 -1.23 -19.16
N LEU A 236 7.19 -0.16 -18.58
CA LEU A 236 7.41 1.12 -19.25
C LEU A 236 8.47 0.99 -20.36
N ALA A 237 9.54 0.24 -20.14
CA ALA A 237 10.58 -0.01 -21.13
C ALA A 237 10.05 -0.76 -22.37
N ALA A 238 9.04 -1.61 -22.20
CA ALA A 238 8.36 -2.31 -23.28
C ALA A 238 7.33 -1.46 -24.07
N MET A 239 6.96 -0.28 -23.59
CA MET A 239 5.94 0.60 -24.22
C MET A 239 6.56 1.56 -25.25
N SER A 240 5.78 2.04 -26.22
CA SER A 240 6.19 3.16 -27.08
C SER A 240 6.26 4.47 -26.30
N LEU A 241 6.94 5.49 -26.85
CA LEU A 241 7.01 6.79 -26.19
C LEU A 241 5.61 7.42 -26.09
N ALA A 242 4.79 7.29 -27.14
CA ALA A 242 3.41 7.75 -27.16
C ALA A 242 2.55 7.11 -26.07
N GLU A 243 2.70 5.80 -25.86
CA GLU A 243 2.00 5.10 -24.79
C GLU A 243 2.42 5.60 -23.40
N ILE A 244 3.74 5.80 -23.16
CA ILE A 244 4.23 6.31 -21.87
C ILE A 244 3.67 7.70 -21.59
N VAL A 245 3.67 8.58 -22.59
CA VAL A 245 3.14 9.93 -22.47
C VAL A 245 1.66 9.93 -22.15
N ASP A 246 0.86 9.06 -22.79
CA ASP A 246 -0.57 8.92 -22.45
C ASP A 246 -0.77 8.52 -20.98
N HIS A 247 0.07 7.60 -20.47
CA HIS A 247 -0.04 7.12 -19.10
C HIS A 247 0.41 8.12 -18.03
N MET A 248 1.11 9.21 -18.39
CA MET A 248 1.48 10.27 -17.45
C MET A 248 0.26 10.92 -16.78
N ARG A 249 -0.91 10.88 -17.42
CA ARG A 249 -2.17 11.38 -16.85
C ARG A 249 -2.60 10.66 -15.56
N TYR A 250 -2.06 9.48 -15.30
CA TYR A 250 -2.34 8.67 -14.12
C TYR A 250 -1.35 8.89 -12.98
N LEU A 251 -0.35 9.76 -13.17
CA LEU A 251 0.58 10.15 -12.12
C LEU A 251 -0.03 11.18 -11.15
N PRO A 252 0.50 11.29 -9.91
CA PRO A 252 0.02 12.21 -8.89
C PRO A 252 0.01 13.68 -9.33
N ARG A 253 -0.86 14.48 -8.72
CA ARG A 253 -1.05 15.90 -9.06
C ARG A 253 0.25 16.71 -9.04
N HIS A 254 1.10 16.51 -8.04
CA HIS A 254 2.35 17.27 -7.94
C HIS A 254 3.31 16.90 -9.08
N PHE A 255 3.35 15.64 -9.53
CA PHE A 255 4.13 15.28 -10.71
C PHE A 255 3.59 15.98 -11.96
N GLN A 256 2.27 16.06 -12.11
CA GLN A 256 1.66 16.74 -13.26
C GLN A 256 1.97 18.24 -13.31
N ILE A 257 2.06 18.90 -12.14
CA ILE A 257 2.29 20.35 -12.05
C ILE A 257 3.79 20.69 -12.18
N THR A 258 4.66 20.00 -11.44
CA THR A 258 6.08 20.38 -11.33
C THR A 258 7.06 19.40 -11.96
N GLY A 259 6.64 18.15 -12.23
CA GLY A 259 7.49 17.10 -12.80
C GLY A 259 7.36 16.93 -14.30
N MET A 260 6.16 17.13 -14.86
CA MET A 260 5.89 16.94 -16.29
C MET A 260 6.63 17.95 -17.17
N VAL A 261 6.58 19.24 -16.84
CA VAL A 261 7.16 20.29 -17.69
C VAL A 261 8.69 20.19 -17.75
N PRO A 262 9.44 19.93 -16.66
CA PRO A 262 10.88 19.67 -16.76
C PRO A 262 11.21 18.35 -17.44
N ALA A 263 10.43 17.27 -17.25
CA ALA A 263 10.69 15.98 -17.89
C ALA A 263 10.41 16.00 -19.41
N LEU A 264 9.31 16.65 -19.81
CA LEU A 264 8.98 16.90 -21.21
C LEU A 264 9.83 18.02 -21.80
N GLY A 265 10.24 19.00 -21.01
CA GLY A 265 11.08 20.11 -21.41
C GLY A 265 12.54 19.71 -21.55
N SER A 266 13.06 18.77 -20.74
CA SER A 266 14.37 18.15 -20.98
C SER A 266 14.34 17.26 -22.21
N ALA A 267 13.24 16.55 -22.43
CA ALA A 267 13.02 15.75 -23.63
C ALA A 267 12.86 16.61 -24.90
N ALA A 268 12.11 17.71 -24.81
CA ALA A 268 11.89 18.66 -25.89
C ALA A 268 13.10 19.57 -26.11
N SER A 269 13.88 19.91 -25.08
CA SER A 269 15.16 20.61 -25.18
C SER A 269 16.23 19.73 -25.84
N LEU A 270 16.22 18.42 -25.57
CA LEU A 270 17.04 17.45 -26.29
C LEU A 270 16.60 17.32 -27.75
N ALA A 271 15.30 17.45 -28.04
CA ALA A 271 14.77 17.51 -29.40
C ALA A 271 15.01 18.88 -30.08
N SER A 272 15.08 19.98 -29.32
CA SER A 272 15.26 21.34 -29.84
C SER A 272 16.73 21.74 -29.99
N LEU A 273 17.66 20.98 -29.43
CA LEU A 273 19.09 21.04 -29.77
C LEU A 273 19.37 20.64 -31.24
N PHE A 274 18.34 20.18 -31.96
CA PHE A 274 18.39 19.75 -33.35
C PHE A 274 17.29 20.38 -34.21
N THR A 275 16.65 21.46 -33.74
CA THR A 275 15.78 22.30 -34.56
C THR A 275 16.50 23.62 -34.88
N ASP A 276 17.18 23.67 -36.01
CA ASP A 276 17.30 24.94 -36.74
C ASP A 276 15.92 25.27 -37.33
N GLY A 277 15.40 26.46 -37.05
CA GLY A 277 14.31 27.06 -37.82
C GLY A 277 13.06 27.48 -37.03
N ASP A 278 13.03 28.79 -36.75
CA ASP A 278 11.90 29.73 -36.72
C ASP A 278 10.80 29.67 -35.64
N ASP A 279 10.76 30.81 -34.93
CA ASP A 279 9.67 31.36 -34.13
C ASP A 279 8.31 31.37 -34.87
N ASP A 280 7.22 31.13 -34.14
CA ASP A 280 6.23 32.20 -33.92
C ASP A 280 5.29 31.90 -32.74
N GLY A 281 4.84 32.97 -32.10
CA GLY A 281 4.19 32.98 -30.79
C GLY A 281 2.69 32.65 -30.76
N GLY A 282 2.17 32.56 -29.52
CA GLY A 282 0.72 32.58 -29.29
C GLY A 282 0.26 31.96 -27.97
N SER A 283 0.04 32.80 -26.96
CA SER A 283 -0.61 32.51 -25.68
C SER A 283 -2.14 32.36 -25.82
N ASN A 284 -2.79 31.35 -25.21
CA ASN A 284 -3.61 31.50 -23.98
C ASN A 284 -4.42 30.24 -23.57
N THR A 285 -4.33 29.92 -22.27
CA THR A 285 -5.36 29.36 -21.37
C THR A 285 -6.39 28.32 -21.86
N ARG A 286 -5.98 27.05 -21.89
CA ARG A 286 -6.84 25.88 -21.62
C ARG A 286 -6.04 24.85 -20.82
N THR A 287 -6.70 24.09 -19.94
CA THR A 287 -6.14 22.92 -19.26
C THR A 287 -5.30 22.11 -20.25
N PRO A 288 -4.04 21.77 -19.95
CA PRO A 288 -3.19 21.17 -20.97
C PRO A 288 -3.84 19.85 -21.41
N PRO A 289 -4.15 19.69 -22.71
CA PRO A 289 -4.46 18.37 -23.23
C PRO A 289 -3.28 17.44 -22.90
N ALA A 290 -3.56 16.15 -22.72
CA ALA A 290 -2.48 15.16 -22.59
C ALA A 290 -1.44 15.44 -23.68
N PRO A 291 -0.13 15.48 -23.36
CA PRO A 291 0.87 15.79 -24.36
C PRO A 291 0.69 14.80 -25.52
N ARG A 292 0.48 15.29 -26.74
CA ARG A 292 0.35 14.43 -27.92
C ARG A 292 1.65 14.55 -28.70
N LEU A 293 2.33 13.43 -28.88
CA LEU A 293 3.49 13.37 -29.76
C LEU A 293 3.03 13.39 -31.23
N PRO A 294 3.76 14.07 -32.12
CA PRO A 294 3.49 14.01 -33.54
C PRO A 294 3.64 12.58 -34.08
N LEU A 295 2.85 12.23 -35.10
CA LEU A 295 2.90 10.93 -35.78
C LEU A 295 4.34 10.66 -36.27
N GLY A 296 4.89 9.49 -35.94
CA GLY A 296 6.24 9.08 -36.32
C GLY A 296 7.36 9.52 -35.36
N ALA A 297 7.03 10.12 -34.19
CA ALA A 297 8.02 10.48 -33.18
C ALA A 297 8.86 9.28 -32.69
N ASP A 298 8.28 8.07 -32.65
CA ASP A 298 8.95 6.85 -32.19
C ASP A 298 10.08 6.36 -33.13
N ALA A 299 10.09 6.77 -34.40
CA ALA A 299 11.06 6.30 -35.41
C ALA A 299 12.38 7.10 -35.44
N ARG A 300 12.50 8.15 -34.62
CA ARG A 300 13.68 9.03 -34.59
C ARG A 300 14.73 8.48 -33.60
N PRO A 301 16.04 8.56 -33.88
CA PRO A 301 17.09 8.08 -32.97
C PRO A 301 17.01 8.68 -31.55
N GLU A 302 16.56 9.93 -31.46
CA GLU A 302 16.40 10.70 -30.21
C GLU A 302 15.22 10.22 -29.34
N ALA A 303 14.24 9.53 -29.93
CA ALA A 303 13.07 9.04 -29.21
C ALA A 303 13.44 8.04 -28.11
N ALA A 304 14.51 7.27 -28.31
CA ALA A 304 15.03 6.35 -27.32
C ALA A 304 15.59 7.07 -26.08
N LEU A 305 16.32 8.17 -26.29
CA LEU A 305 16.88 8.97 -25.18
C LEU A 305 15.78 9.71 -24.43
N VAL A 306 14.82 10.28 -25.15
CA VAL A 306 13.63 10.92 -24.58
C VAL A 306 12.83 9.93 -23.74
N LYS A 307 12.59 8.72 -24.27
CA LYS A 307 11.92 7.64 -23.56
C LYS A 307 12.65 7.26 -22.28
N ALA A 308 13.97 7.04 -22.34
CA ALA A 308 14.77 6.72 -21.16
C ALA A 308 14.66 7.81 -20.08
N THR A 309 14.81 9.09 -20.48
CA THR A 309 14.72 10.24 -19.57
C THR A 309 13.33 10.34 -18.91
N LEU A 310 12.28 10.06 -19.67
CA LEU A 310 10.91 10.07 -19.16
C LEU A 310 10.66 8.92 -18.18
N ILE A 311 11.12 7.71 -18.50
CA ILE A 311 11.05 6.57 -17.59
C ILE A 311 11.78 6.91 -16.28
N ASP A 312 12.98 7.47 -16.35
CA ASP A 312 13.72 7.88 -15.15
C ASP A 312 12.96 8.92 -14.31
N ALA A 313 12.31 9.89 -14.95
CA ALA A 313 11.51 10.88 -14.24
C ALA A 313 10.29 10.25 -13.54
N ILE A 314 9.59 9.34 -14.23
CA ILE A 314 8.46 8.59 -13.68
C ILE A 314 8.93 7.73 -12.50
N MET A 315 10.00 6.96 -12.69
CA MET A 315 10.52 6.07 -11.66
C MET A 315 10.98 6.86 -10.43
N ARG A 316 11.67 7.99 -10.61
CA ARG A 316 12.01 8.90 -9.50
C ARG A 316 10.76 9.33 -8.74
N ALA A 317 9.69 9.72 -9.42
CA ALA A 317 8.46 10.13 -8.74
C ALA A 317 7.84 8.99 -7.93
N VAL A 318 7.74 7.79 -8.53
CA VAL A 318 7.14 6.61 -7.90
C VAL A 318 7.98 6.11 -6.72
N THR A 319 9.31 6.21 -6.78
CA THR A 319 10.23 5.71 -5.74
C THR A 319 10.65 6.76 -4.72
N THR A 320 10.24 8.03 -4.84
CA THR A 320 10.62 9.05 -3.83
C THR A 320 9.90 8.82 -2.51
N HIS A 321 8.64 8.36 -2.55
CA HIS A 321 7.84 8.10 -1.34
C HIS A 321 7.30 6.66 -1.32
N SER A 322 6.07 6.49 -0.85
CA SER A 322 5.41 5.20 -0.77
C SER A 322 4.78 4.88 -2.13
N GLN A 323 5.19 3.79 -2.75
CA GLN A 323 4.76 3.41 -4.10
C GLN A 323 3.25 3.24 -4.25
N ILE A 324 2.57 2.66 -3.25
CA ILE A 324 1.11 2.53 -3.28
C ILE A 324 0.38 3.88 -3.29
N HIS A 325 1.08 4.96 -2.97
CA HIS A 325 0.55 6.31 -3.10
C HIS A 325 1.03 6.95 -4.40
N GLU A 326 2.35 7.03 -4.64
CA GLU A 326 2.90 7.78 -5.77
C GLU A 326 2.72 7.08 -7.12
N GLY A 327 2.82 5.75 -7.14
CA GLY A 327 2.63 4.96 -8.33
C GLY A 327 1.22 4.40 -8.48
N PHE A 328 0.28 4.72 -7.58
CA PHE A 328 -1.07 4.11 -7.54
C PHE A 328 -1.71 3.99 -8.93
N GLY A 329 -1.79 5.10 -9.66
CA GLY A 329 -2.39 5.11 -10.99
C GLY A 329 -1.66 4.20 -11.97
N LEU A 330 -0.33 4.26 -12.02
CA LEU A 330 0.43 3.39 -12.93
C LEU A 330 0.34 1.91 -12.56
N PHE A 331 0.45 1.54 -11.28
CA PHE A 331 0.30 0.15 -10.83
C PHE A 331 -1.08 -0.41 -11.18
N HIS A 332 -2.13 0.41 -11.04
CA HIS A 332 -3.48 -0.01 -11.38
C HIS A 332 -3.69 -0.14 -12.90
N ARG A 333 -3.12 0.78 -13.70
CA ARG A 333 -3.34 0.83 -15.16
C ARG A 333 -2.45 -0.11 -15.97
N LEU A 334 -1.21 -0.31 -15.51
CA LEU A 334 -0.18 -1.04 -16.25
C LEU A 334 0.09 -2.44 -15.71
N LEU A 335 -0.19 -2.67 -14.42
CA LEU A 335 0.10 -3.93 -13.74
C LEU A 335 -1.13 -4.55 -13.08
N ASP A 336 -2.33 -4.01 -13.37
CA ASP A 336 -3.63 -4.48 -12.85
C ASP A 336 -3.65 -4.68 -11.33
N CYS A 337 -2.99 -3.78 -10.58
CA CYS A 337 -2.97 -3.84 -9.12
C CYS A 337 -4.38 -3.62 -8.54
N PRO A 338 -4.98 -4.59 -7.80
CA PRO A 338 -6.34 -4.49 -7.28
C PRO A 338 -6.42 -3.71 -5.95
N LEU A 339 -5.34 -3.05 -5.53
CA LEU A 339 -5.25 -2.41 -4.23
C LEU A 339 -5.44 -0.90 -4.35
N VAL A 340 -6.40 -0.33 -3.62
CA VAL A 340 -6.60 1.12 -3.53
C VAL A 340 -6.36 1.58 -2.10
N LYS A 341 -5.38 2.47 -1.90
CA LYS A 341 -5.11 2.98 -0.56
C LYS A 341 -6.22 3.94 -0.11
N LYS A 342 -6.74 3.76 1.12
CA LYS A 342 -7.92 4.49 1.60
C LYS A 342 -7.70 5.98 1.89
N ASP A 343 -6.45 6.45 1.95
CA ASP A 343 -6.09 7.82 2.32
C ASP A 343 -5.50 8.63 1.15
N LEU A 344 -5.64 8.18 -0.10
CA LEU A 344 -5.13 8.87 -1.29
C LEU A 344 -5.67 10.30 -1.44
N LEU A 345 -6.99 10.48 -1.32
CA LEU A 345 -7.63 11.81 -1.38
C LEU A 345 -7.36 12.64 -0.12
N GLN A 346 -7.37 11.98 1.04
CA GLN A 346 -7.09 12.61 2.33
C GLN A 346 -5.68 13.20 2.38
N ARG A 347 -4.72 12.62 1.65
CA ARG A 347 -3.34 13.10 1.53
C ARG A 347 -3.09 14.13 0.43
N ASP A 348 -4.12 14.51 -0.33
CA ASP A 348 -4.02 15.37 -1.52
C ASP A 348 -3.04 14.87 -2.59
N ILE A 349 -2.90 13.54 -2.71
CA ILE A 349 -2.01 12.92 -3.70
C ILE A 349 -2.70 12.90 -5.07
N PHE A 350 -3.99 12.56 -5.07
CA PHE A 350 -4.86 12.58 -6.24
C PHE A 350 -6.09 13.47 -6.03
N THR A 351 -6.63 13.96 -7.14
CA THR A 351 -7.95 14.62 -7.21
C THR A 351 -9.07 13.59 -7.44
N GLU A 352 -10.33 13.94 -7.18
CA GLU A 352 -11.48 13.08 -7.50
C GLU A 352 -11.48 12.75 -9.00
N HIS A 353 -11.20 13.76 -9.83
CA HIS A 353 -11.13 13.61 -11.28
C HIS A 353 -10.05 12.60 -11.70
N GLN A 354 -8.86 12.64 -11.08
CA GLN A 354 -7.82 11.64 -11.35
C GLN A 354 -8.25 10.24 -10.89
N MET A 355 -8.90 10.13 -9.73
CA MET A 355 -9.40 8.84 -9.25
C MET A 355 -10.44 8.23 -10.20
N VAL A 356 -11.38 9.03 -10.72
CA VAL A 356 -12.35 8.59 -11.73
C VAL A 356 -11.63 8.07 -12.98
N ALA A 357 -10.63 8.80 -13.47
CA ALA A 357 -9.87 8.39 -14.64
C ALA A 357 -9.05 7.10 -14.41
N ILE A 358 -8.48 6.92 -13.22
CA ILE A 358 -7.70 5.72 -12.90
C ILE A 358 -8.61 4.49 -12.81
N LEU A 359 -9.77 4.63 -12.15
CA LEU A 359 -10.72 3.56 -11.89
C LEU A 359 -11.71 3.31 -13.05
N ASP A 360 -11.50 3.93 -14.22
CA ASP A 360 -12.46 3.89 -15.34
C ASP A 360 -12.69 2.49 -15.95
N ARG A 361 -11.76 1.55 -15.71
CA ARG A 361 -11.87 0.15 -16.14
C ARG A 361 -12.84 -0.67 -15.28
N MET A 362 -13.19 -0.17 -14.11
CA MET A 362 -14.13 -0.83 -13.22
C MET A 362 -15.59 -0.57 -13.65
N PRO A 363 -16.53 -1.47 -13.30
CA PRO A 363 -17.95 -1.17 -13.40
C PRO A 363 -18.29 0.15 -12.69
N LYS A 364 -19.18 0.95 -13.30
CA LYS A 364 -19.51 2.31 -12.81
C LYS A 364 -20.05 2.29 -11.38
N ASP A 365 -20.84 1.28 -11.01
CA ASP A 365 -21.44 1.19 -9.68
C ASP A 365 -20.39 0.87 -8.60
N GLU A 366 -19.42 0.02 -8.93
CA GLU A 366 -18.31 -0.33 -8.02
C GLU A 366 -17.35 0.84 -7.84
N SER A 367 -16.93 1.47 -8.94
CA SER A 367 -16.04 2.64 -8.87
C SER A 367 -16.69 3.81 -8.13
N ALA A 368 -18.01 4.02 -8.29
CA ALA A 368 -18.76 5.04 -7.55
C ALA A 368 -18.77 4.76 -6.03
N THR A 369 -18.94 3.50 -5.63
CA THR A 369 -18.86 3.09 -4.22
C THR A 369 -17.48 3.36 -3.63
N VAL A 370 -16.41 2.94 -4.32
CA VAL A 370 -15.02 3.18 -3.88
C VAL A 370 -14.75 4.69 -3.77
N LEU A 371 -15.16 5.47 -4.78
CA LEU A 371 -14.94 6.91 -4.79
C LEU A 371 -15.70 7.62 -3.67
N ARG A 372 -16.96 7.25 -3.43
CA ARG A 372 -17.78 7.79 -2.33
C ARG A 372 -17.10 7.58 -0.99
N GLU A 373 -16.58 6.38 -0.76
CA GLU A 373 -15.84 6.07 0.46
C GLU A 373 -14.55 6.88 0.61
N LEU A 374 -13.77 7.04 -0.46
CA LEU A 374 -12.57 7.88 -0.47
C LEU A 374 -12.90 9.35 -0.20
N ILE A 375 -14.00 9.86 -0.75
CA ILE A 375 -14.48 11.22 -0.52
C ILE A 375 -14.96 11.41 0.92
N ASN A 376 -15.69 10.44 1.48
CA ASN A 376 -16.20 10.48 2.85
C ASN A 376 -15.09 10.53 3.91
N ARG A 377 -13.89 10.04 3.58
CA ARG A 377 -12.69 10.18 4.44
C ARG A 377 -12.13 11.62 4.46
N GLY A 378 -12.58 12.46 3.53
CA GLY A 378 -12.36 13.89 3.50
C GLY A 378 -11.10 14.32 2.75
N ARG A 379 -10.98 15.65 2.59
CA ARG A 379 -9.80 16.32 2.03
C ARG A 379 -9.09 17.18 3.07
N PRO A 380 -7.77 17.39 2.91
CA PRO A 380 -7.00 18.24 3.81
C PRO A 380 -7.35 19.72 3.73
N THR A 381 -8.08 20.15 2.70
CA THR A 381 -8.50 21.55 2.46
C THR A 381 -9.27 22.14 3.63
N TYR A 382 -10.00 21.33 4.39
CA TYR A 382 -10.81 21.80 5.54
C TYR A 382 -10.19 21.46 6.90
N VAL A 383 -9.03 20.80 6.94
CA VAL A 383 -8.41 20.34 8.19
C VAL A 383 -7.51 21.44 8.76
N ARG A 384 -7.80 21.90 9.99
CA ARG A 384 -7.04 22.94 10.71
C ARG A 384 -6.46 22.44 12.04
N GLY A 385 -5.52 23.20 12.60
CA GLY A 385 -4.98 23.00 13.95
C GLY A 385 -4.31 21.63 14.16
N LYS A 386 -4.67 20.96 15.26
CA LYS A 386 -4.07 19.68 15.67
C LYS A 386 -4.28 18.56 14.64
N ALA A 387 -5.44 18.51 13.99
CA ALA A 387 -5.72 17.50 12.97
C ALA A 387 -4.82 17.71 11.74
N ARG A 388 -4.57 18.96 11.35
CA ARG A 388 -3.66 19.29 10.25
C ARG A 388 -2.23 18.94 10.61
N PHE A 389 -1.78 19.32 11.81
CA PHE A 389 -0.47 18.93 12.34
C PHE A 389 -0.27 17.41 12.33
N MET A 390 -1.26 16.65 12.79
CA MET A 390 -1.19 15.19 12.82
C MET A 390 -1.10 14.60 11.41
N MET A 391 -1.83 15.18 10.45
CA MET A 391 -1.80 14.75 9.06
C MET A 391 -0.47 15.06 8.37
N ASP A 392 0.02 16.30 8.49
CA ASP A 392 1.29 16.77 7.90
C ASP A 392 2.49 15.95 8.41
N HIS A 393 2.40 15.40 9.62
CA HIS A 393 3.43 14.55 10.23
C HIS A 393 3.13 13.05 10.13
N GLY A 394 2.10 12.65 9.38
CA GLY A 394 1.73 11.25 9.17
C GLY A 394 1.37 10.48 10.44
N LEU A 395 0.87 11.16 11.47
CA LEU A 395 0.45 10.58 12.75
C LEU A 395 -0.93 9.93 12.71
N ILE A 396 -1.73 10.27 11.70
CA ILE A 396 -3.03 9.64 11.39
C ILE A 396 -3.00 8.95 10.03
#